data_AF-A0A820L9S7-F1
#
_entry.id   AF-A0A820L9S7-F1
#
_cell.length_a   1.000
_cell.length_b   1.000
_cell.length_c   1.000
_cell.angle_alpha   90.00
_cell.angle_beta   90.00
_cell.angle_gamma   90.00
#
_symmetry.space_group_name_H-M   'P 1'
#
loop_
_entity.id
_entity.type
_entity.pdbx_description
1 polymer ?
#
loop_
_entity_poly.entity_id
_entity_poly.type
_entity_poly.pdbx_seq_one_letter_code
_entity_poly.pdbx_strand_id
1 'polypeptide(L)'
;QSASAIQELTALVLGRDVSHITCHVKRVGGAFGGKESRSFPYCLAIAVAAVKINRPVHLNLERHVDISITGHRHPYKIKYKVAFTNEGHFLGLDIQMSNNGGCTLDASRAVMELSMLHV
;
A
#
# COMPACT_ATOMS: atom_id res chain seq x y z
N GLN A 1 -2.32 4.85 -8.15
CA GLN A 1 -3.08 3.71 -8.69
C GLN A 1 -4.55 3.78 -8.27
N SER A 2 -4.87 4.42 -7.14
CA SER A 2 -6.26 4.67 -6.74
C SER A 2 -6.59 6.16 -6.81
N ALA A 3 -7.18 6.62 -7.91
CA ALA A 3 -7.54 8.03 -8.09
C ALA A 3 -8.77 8.41 -7.26
N SER A 4 -9.78 7.55 -7.20
CA SER A 4 -11.02 7.78 -6.44
C SER A 4 -10.73 7.92 -4.94
N ALA A 5 -9.91 7.04 -4.36
CA ALA A 5 -9.56 7.14 -2.95
C ALA A 5 -8.78 8.43 -2.63
N ILE A 6 -7.88 8.87 -3.52
CA ILE A 6 -7.19 10.17 -3.34
C ILE A 6 -8.21 11.32 -3.37
N GLN A 7 -9.17 11.29 -4.29
CA GLN A 7 -10.20 12.32 -4.40
C GLN A 7 -11.04 12.41 -3.12
N GLU A 8 -11.55 11.27 -2.64
CA GLU A 8 -12.37 11.16 -1.43
C GLU A 8 -11.60 11.61 -0.18
N LEU A 9 -10.37 11.12 0.01
CA LEU A 9 -9.54 11.50 1.16
C LEU A 9 -9.13 12.97 1.11
N THR A 10 -8.89 13.53 -0.08
CA THR A 10 -8.55 14.96 -0.24
C THR A 10 -9.75 15.82 0.13
N ALA A 11 -10.94 15.45 -0.33
CA ALA A 11 -12.19 16.12 0.03
C ALA A 11 -12.40 16.10 1.56
N LEU A 12 -12.20 14.94 2.19
CA LEU A 12 -12.28 14.77 3.64
C LEU A 12 -11.30 15.68 4.40
N VAL A 13 -10.01 15.67 4.03
CA VAL A 13 -8.97 16.45 4.73
C VAL A 13 -9.16 17.96 4.54
N LEU A 14 -9.71 18.39 3.40
CA LEU A 14 -9.99 19.80 3.14
C LEU A 14 -11.35 20.28 3.65
N GLY A 15 -12.19 19.37 4.17
CA GLY A 15 -13.55 19.69 4.59
C GLY A 15 -14.44 20.17 3.44
N ARG A 16 -14.33 19.53 2.26
CA ARG A 16 -15.09 19.87 1.05
C ARG A 16 -15.84 18.64 0.52
N ASP A 17 -16.85 18.86 -0.30
CA ASP A 17 -17.50 17.76 -1.02
C ASP A 17 -16.56 17.17 -2.09
N VAL A 18 -16.72 15.88 -2.35
CA VAL A 18 -15.95 15.13 -3.37
C VAL A 18 -16.08 15.78 -4.76
N SER A 19 -17.23 16.39 -5.06
CA SER A 19 -17.50 17.10 -6.32
C SER A 19 -16.60 18.32 -6.55
N HIS A 20 -16.02 18.90 -5.49
CA HIS A 20 -15.10 20.03 -5.58
C HIS A 20 -13.65 19.61 -5.86
N ILE A 21 -13.34 18.32 -5.84
CA ILE A 21 -12.00 17.79 -6.06
C ILE A 21 -11.99 17.00 -7.36
N THR A 22 -10.99 17.25 -8.21
CA THR A 22 -10.77 16.46 -9.43
C THR A 22 -9.39 15.83 -9.40
N CYS A 23 -9.30 14.53 -9.67
CA CYS A 23 -8.04 13.79 -9.75
C CYS A 23 -7.79 13.37 -11.20
N HIS A 24 -6.66 13.79 -11.78
CA HIS A 24 -6.28 13.43 -13.14
C HIS A 24 -4.99 12.61 -13.13
N VAL A 25 -5.04 11.40 -13.71
CA VAL A 25 -3.86 10.53 -13.88
C VAL A 25 -3.76 10.10 -15.34
N LYS A 26 -2.84 10.70 -16.10
CA LYS A 26 -2.61 10.33 -17.51
C LYS A 26 -1.89 8.98 -17.65
N ARG A 27 -0.79 8.81 -16.91
CA ARG A 27 -0.01 7.56 -16.84
C ARG A 27 0.79 7.51 -15.53
N VAL A 28 1.20 6.31 -15.14
CA VAL A 28 2.08 6.09 -13.98
C VAL A 28 3.34 5.36 -14.46
N GLY A 29 4.52 5.94 -14.23
CA GLY A 29 5.82 5.32 -14.56
C GLY A 29 6.20 4.23 -13.57
N GLY A 30 5.52 3.08 -13.63
CA GLY A 30 5.71 1.95 -12.70
C GLY A 30 5.07 2.21 -11.34
N ALA A 31 4.48 1.15 -10.76
CA ALA A 31 3.71 1.27 -9.52
C ALA A 31 3.81 0.03 -8.64
N PHE A 32 3.54 -1.16 -9.18
CA PHE A 32 3.77 -2.45 -8.51
C PHE A 32 3.13 -2.59 -7.11
N GLY A 33 2.03 -1.88 -6.86
CA GLY A 33 1.32 -1.84 -5.57
C GLY A 33 1.73 -0.67 -4.67
N GLY A 34 2.96 -0.16 -4.81
CA GLY A 34 3.48 0.93 -3.97
C GLY A 34 2.79 2.29 -4.15
N LYS A 35 1.89 2.44 -5.14
CA LYS A 35 1.10 3.66 -5.36
C LYS A 35 -0.41 3.41 -5.22
N GLU A 36 -0.79 2.31 -4.59
CA GLU A 36 -2.18 2.00 -4.29
C GLU A 36 -2.70 2.83 -3.12
N SER A 37 -2.05 2.73 -1.96
CA SER A 37 -2.39 3.45 -0.72
C SER A 37 -1.28 4.38 -0.22
N ARG A 38 -0.01 3.98 -0.43
CA ARG A 38 1.16 4.66 0.14
C ARG A 38 1.33 6.09 -0.37
N SER A 39 0.67 6.43 -1.48
CA SER A 39 0.66 7.79 -2.00
C SER A 39 -0.25 8.79 -1.34
N PHE A 40 -1.20 8.32 -0.52
CA PHE A 40 -2.21 9.21 0.04
C PHE A 40 -1.61 10.24 1.00
N PRO A 41 -0.77 9.88 1.99
CA PRO A 41 -0.33 10.85 3.01
C PRO A 41 0.33 12.09 2.42
N TYR A 42 1.18 11.94 1.39
CA TYR A 42 1.85 13.07 0.76
C TYR A 42 0.96 13.82 -0.24
N CYS A 43 0.07 13.15 -0.98
CA CYS A 43 -0.94 13.84 -1.78
C CYS A 43 -1.82 14.75 -0.91
N LEU A 44 -2.24 14.25 0.27
CA LEU A 44 -3.07 15.00 1.22
C LEU A 44 -2.30 16.18 1.83
N ALA A 45 -1.04 15.96 2.23
CA ALA A 45 -0.19 17.04 2.76
C ALA A 45 -0.01 18.18 1.75
N ILE A 46 0.19 17.86 0.47
CA ILE A 46 0.31 18.85 -0.60
C ILE A 46 -1.01 19.57 -0.85
N ALA A 47 -2.14 18.86 -0.80
CA ALA A 47 -3.46 19.47 -0.97
C ALA A 47 -3.72 20.53 0.12
N VAL A 48 -3.41 20.20 1.39
CA VAL A 48 -3.48 21.15 2.51
C VAL A 48 -2.54 22.33 2.28
N ALA A 49 -1.29 22.07 1.87
CA ALA A 49 -0.32 23.11 1.59
C ALA A 49 -0.82 24.07 0.49
N ALA A 50 -1.34 23.53 -0.62
CA ALA A 50 -1.84 24.31 -1.75
C ALA A 50 -2.99 25.24 -1.37
N VAL A 51 -3.93 24.76 -0.56
CA VAL A 51 -5.03 25.59 -0.04
C VAL A 51 -4.49 26.66 0.92
N LYS A 52 -3.59 26.29 1.82
CA LYS A 52 -3.04 27.22 2.82
C LYS A 52 -2.25 28.37 2.20
N ILE A 53 -1.44 28.09 1.17
CA ILE A 53 -0.63 29.10 0.50
C ILE A 53 -1.37 29.78 -0.68
N ASN A 54 -2.56 29.29 -1.02
CA ASN A 54 -3.37 29.71 -2.16
C ASN A 54 -2.60 29.73 -3.49
N ARG A 55 -1.76 28.70 -3.72
CA ARG A 55 -0.95 28.56 -4.93
C ARG A 55 -0.79 27.08 -5.30
N PRO A 56 -0.55 26.77 -6.58
CA PRO A 56 -0.20 25.40 -6.98
C PRO A 56 1.05 24.91 -6.25
N VAL A 57 1.00 23.66 -5.77
CA VAL A 57 2.14 22.99 -5.12
C VAL A 57 2.43 21.69 -5.87
N HIS A 58 3.72 21.40 -6.04
CA HIS A 58 4.21 20.20 -6.70
C HIS A 58 5.22 19.50 -5.79
N LEU A 59 5.13 18.16 -5.70
CA LEU A 59 6.09 17.33 -4.99
C LEU A 59 6.58 16.23 -5.91
N ASN A 60 7.90 16.10 -6.00
CA ASN A 60 8.56 14.91 -6.50
C ASN A 60 9.50 14.42 -5.42
N LEU A 61 9.36 13.17 -4.99
CA LEU A 61 10.20 12.60 -3.94
C LEU A 61 11.55 12.19 -4.53
N GLU A 62 12.62 12.54 -3.83
CA GLU A 62 13.92 11.95 -4.11
C GLU A 62 13.90 10.46 -3.76
N ARG A 63 14.70 9.67 -4.49
CA ARG A 63 14.68 8.21 -4.38
C ARG A 63 14.92 7.70 -2.96
N HIS A 64 15.86 8.31 -2.24
CA HIS A 64 16.21 7.87 -0.89
C HIS A 64 15.07 8.15 0.11
N VAL A 65 14.37 9.28 -0.08
CA VAL A 65 13.19 9.64 0.72
C VAL A 65 12.05 8.65 0.41
N ASP A 66 11.76 8.41 -0.86
CA ASP A 66 10.70 7.50 -1.30
C ASP A 66 10.87 6.08 -0.72
N ILE A 67 12.08 5.51 -0.82
CA ILE A 67 12.43 4.21 -0.23
C ILE A 67 12.22 4.22 1.29
N SER A 68 12.59 5.31 1.98
CA SER A 68 12.49 5.37 3.44
C SER A 68 11.05 5.46 3.96
N ILE A 69 10.11 6.06 3.20
CA ILE A 69 8.77 6.39 3.72
C ILE A 69 7.64 5.56 3.10
N THR A 70 7.78 5.10 1.86
CA THR A 70 6.67 4.45 1.15
C THR A 70 6.50 2.99 1.53
N GLY A 71 7.49 2.37 2.19
CA GLY A 71 7.44 0.97 2.56
C GLY A 71 7.63 0.03 1.35
N HIS A 72 7.68 -1.26 1.62
CA HIS A 72 8.01 -2.29 0.63
C HIS A 72 7.15 -3.53 0.85
N ARG A 73 7.45 -4.61 0.13
CA ARG A 73 6.87 -5.93 0.37
C ARG A 73 7.08 -6.35 1.83
N HIS A 74 6.05 -6.92 2.44
CA HIS A 74 6.12 -7.47 3.79
C HIS A 74 7.21 -8.55 3.90
N PRO A 75 8.14 -8.43 4.85
CA PRO A 75 8.96 -9.54 5.29
C PRO A 75 8.09 -10.63 5.92
N TYR A 76 8.36 -11.90 5.60
CA TYR A 76 7.67 -13.05 6.17
C TYR A 76 8.58 -13.87 7.08
N LYS A 77 7.99 -14.39 8.15
CA LYS A 77 8.52 -15.51 8.93
C LYS A 77 7.51 -16.65 8.83
N ILE A 78 7.97 -17.79 8.31
CA ILE A 78 7.13 -18.97 8.10
C ILE A 78 7.73 -20.12 8.88
N LYS A 79 6.91 -20.80 9.68
CA LYS A 79 7.23 -22.07 10.32
C LYS A 79 6.32 -23.12 9.70
N TYR A 80 6.88 -24.22 9.23
CA TYR A 80 6.10 -25.29 8.63
C TYR A 80 6.60 -26.65 9.05
N LYS A 81 5.70 -27.62 9.07
CA LYS A 81 5.97 -29.05 9.23
C LYS A 81 5.25 -29.78 8.11
N VAL A 82 6.00 -30.55 7.33
CA VAL A 82 5.49 -31.30 6.19
C VAL A 82 5.75 -32.79 6.40
N ALA A 83 4.80 -33.63 5.98
CA ALA A 83 4.91 -35.08 6.04
C ALA A 83 4.87 -35.69 4.64
N PHE A 84 5.77 -36.63 4.37
CA PHE A 84 5.84 -37.39 3.13
C PHE A 84 5.98 -38.90 3.43
N THR A 85 5.61 -39.75 2.48
CA THR A 85 6.00 -41.18 2.50
C THR A 85 7.46 -41.36 2.09
N ASN A 86 8.00 -42.57 2.25
CA ASN A 86 9.37 -42.89 1.83
C ASN A 86 9.56 -42.80 0.30
N GLU A 87 8.48 -42.97 -0.45
CA GLU A 87 8.42 -42.81 -1.91
C GLU A 87 8.22 -41.34 -2.34
N GLY A 88 8.09 -40.43 -1.37
CA GLY A 88 7.98 -38.99 -1.61
C GLY A 88 6.54 -38.47 -1.80
N HIS A 89 5.51 -39.27 -1.53
CA HIS A 89 4.12 -38.80 -1.63
C HIS A 89 3.75 -37.87 -0.48
N PHE A 90 3.12 -36.74 -0.78
CA PHE A 90 2.67 -35.76 0.22
C PHE A 90 1.54 -36.32 1.09
N LEU A 91 1.66 -36.15 2.41
CA LEU A 91 0.66 -36.60 3.39
C LEU A 91 -0.04 -35.44 4.10
N GLY A 92 0.65 -34.32 4.30
CA GLY A 92 0.07 -33.17 4.99
C GLY A 92 1.07 -32.07 5.30
N LEU A 93 0.52 -30.89 5.60
CA LEU A 93 1.25 -29.67 5.91
C LEU A 93 0.58 -28.95 7.08
N ASP A 94 1.35 -28.64 8.12
CA ASP A 94 1.02 -27.67 9.17
C ASP A 94 1.90 -26.45 8.97
N ILE A 95 1.29 -25.28 8.78
CA ILE A 95 2.00 -24.03 8.47
C ILE A 95 1.51 -22.88 9.34
N GLN A 96 2.46 -22.08 9.82
CA GLN A 96 2.23 -20.82 10.52
C GLN A 96 3.00 -19.71 9.79
N MET A 97 2.27 -18.70 9.33
CA MET A 97 2.82 -17.57 8.60
C MET A 97 2.65 -16.29 9.43
N SER A 98 3.67 -15.44 9.43
CA SER A 98 3.61 -14.11 10.04
C SER A 98 4.30 -13.11 9.14
N ASN A 99 3.62 -12.00 8.85
CA ASN A 99 4.18 -10.91 8.04
C ASN A 99 4.43 -9.66 8.91
N ASN A 100 5.52 -8.96 8.64
CA ASN A 100 5.78 -7.68 9.30
C ASN A 100 5.03 -6.56 8.57
N GLY A 101 3.91 -6.11 9.14
CA GLY A 101 3.05 -5.04 8.59
C GLY A 101 3.56 -3.61 8.81
N GLY A 102 4.65 -3.42 9.57
CA GLY A 102 5.11 -2.09 9.94
C GLY A 102 4.20 -1.41 10.97
N CYS A 103 4.12 -0.07 10.91
CA CYS A 103 3.42 0.76 11.90
C CYS A 103 1.93 1.01 11.60
N THR A 104 1.42 0.57 10.45
CA THR A 104 0.02 0.76 10.03
C THR A 104 -0.50 -0.53 9.43
N LEU A 105 -1.79 -0.82 9.59
CA LEU A 105 -2.36 -2.05 9.02
C LEU A 105 -2.26 -2.07 7.48
N ASP A 106 -2.61 -0.98 6.79
CA ASP A 106 -2.56 -0.87 5.32
C ASP A 106 -3.13 -2.15 4.64
N ALA A 107 -2.50 -2.68 3.58
CA ALA A 107 -2.91 -3.91 2.93
C ALA A 107 -2.43 -5.20 3.67
N SER A 108 -1.82 -5.10 4.86
CA SER A 108 -1.13 -6.22 5.51
C SER A 108 -2.02 -7.44 5.75
N ARG A 109 -3.29 -7.21 6.09
CA ARG A 109 -4.28 -8.28 6.30
C ARG A 109 -4.60 -8.99 4.97
N ALA A 110 -4.96 -8.23 3.94
CA ALA A 110 -5.30 -8.77 2.62
C ALA A 110 -4.11 -9.56 2.01
N VAL A 111 -2.89 -9.07 2.23
CA VAL A 111 -1.65 -9.75 1.82
C VAL A 111 -1.49 -11.10 2.55
N MET A 112 -1.76 -11.16 3.85
CA MET A 112 -1.73 -12.43 4.60
C MET A 112 -2.84 -13.40 4.13
N GLU A 113 -4.07 -12.92 3.97
CA GLU A 113 -5.19 -13.73 3.46
C GLU A 113 -4.85 -14.34 2.09
N LEU A 114 -4.31 -13.54 1.17
CA LEU A 114 -3.89 -14.03 -0.14
C LEU A 114 -2.75 -15.05 -0.03
N SER A 115 -1.82 -14.86 0.90
CA SER A 115 -0.72 -15.80 1.14
C SER A 115 -1.24 -17.16 1.59
N MET A 116 -2.27 -17.18 2.46
CA MET A 116 -2.89 -18.42 2.94
C MET A 116 -3.59 -19.21 1.82
N LEU A 117 -4.09 -18.52 0.79
CA LEU A 117 -4.73 -19.13 -0.38
C LEU A 117 -3.75 -19.74 -1.38
N HIS A 118 -2.44 -19.49 -1.23
CA HIS A 118 -1.39 -19.95 -2.14
C HIS A 118 -0.31 -20.78 -1.41
N VAL A 119 -0.70 -21.39 -0.29
CA VAL A 119 0.12 -22.39 0.42
C VAL A 119 0.06 -23.72 -0.32
#